data_AF-A0A969P919-F1
#
_entry.id   AF-A0A969P919-F1
#
_cell.length_a   1.000
_cell.length_b   1.000
_cell.length_c   1.000
_cell.angle_alpha   90.00
_cell.angle_beta   90.00
_cell.angle_gamma   90.00
#
_symmetry.space_group_name_H-M   'P 1'
#
loop_
_entity.id
_entity.type
_entity.pdbx_description
1 polymer ?
#
loop_
_entity_poly.entity_id
_entity_poly.type
_entity_poly.pdbx_seq_one_letter_code
_entity_poly.pdbx_strand_id
1 'polypeptide(L)'
;MPYSKFTLSKAKKDFQITIEENVRFLPTVEPVAPSSRLLDDLEEVPWAIAVGSEKARSESIIYPVLQGVRRICDRQVSLFSGSEFNVDAEADLTGYVDFLFSRSPEQLLIEAPVVIVGKQRRQT
;
A
#
# COMPACT_ATOMS: atom_id res chain seq x y z
N MET A 1 -4.60 17.68 4.38
CA MET A 1 -3.16 17.37 4.52
C MET A 1 -2.72 16.50 3.35
N PRO A 2 -1.86 16.96 2.42
CA PRO A 2 -1.45 16.10 1.32
C PRO A 2 -0.77 14.85 1.89
N TYR A 3 -0.94 13.69 1.27
CA TYR A 3 -0.45 12.44 1.86
C TYR A 3 1.05 12.43 2.14
N SER A 4 1.84 13.15 1.35
CA SER A 4 3.28 13.34 1.55
C SER A 4 3.64 14.10 2.84
N LYS A 5 2.69 14.82 3.43
CA LYS A 5 2.82 15.58 4.69
C LYS A 5 2.04 14.93 5.84
N PHE A 6 1.61 13.67 5.66
CA PHE A 6 0.88 12.94 6.69
C PHE A 6 1.69 12.83 7.99
N THR A 7 1.06 13.16 9.11
CA THR A 7 1.54 12.78 10.44
C THR A 7 0.37 12.32 11.30
N LEU A 8 0.62 11.33 12.18
CA LEU A 8 -0.41 10.80 13.06
C LEU A 8 -0.98 11.87 14.01
N SER A 9 -0.13 12.76 14.53
CA SER A 9 -0.55 13.87 15.40
C SER A 9 -1.47 14.85 14.69
N LYS A 10 -1.20 15.16 13.41
CA LYS A 10 -2.07 16.03 12.61
C LYS A 10 -3.39 15.34 12.28
N ALA A 11 -3.37 14.07 11.88
CA ALA A 11 -4.59 13.29 11.66
C ALA A 11 -5.48 13.23 12.90
N LYS A 12 -4.89 13.01 14.09
CA LYS A 12 -5.59 13.04 15.39
C LYS A 12 -6.32 14.36 15.61
N LYS A 13 -5.63 15.48 15.37
CA LYS A 13 -6.17 16.83 15.57
C LYS A 13 -7.25 17.19 14.55
N ASP A 14 -6.97 16.96 13.26
CA ASP A 14 -7.81 17.44 12.17
C ASP A 14 -9.11 16.61 12.06
N PHE A 15 -9.05 15.30 12.29
CA PHE A 15 -10.21 14.40 12.19
C PHE A 15 -10.83 14.01 13.54
N GLN A 16 -10.32 14.55 14.65
CA GLN A 16 -10.81 14.29 16.01
C GLN A 16 -10.88 12.79 16.34
N ILE A 17 -9.93 12.01 15.83
CA ILE A 17 -9.88 10.55 16.05
C ILE A 17 -9.17 10.20 17.36
N THR A 18 -9.59 9.10 17.97
CA THR A 18 -8.91 8.52 19.15
C THR A 18 -7.88 7.50 18.68
N ILE A 19 -6.67 7.56 19.24
CA ILE A 19 -5.64 6.55 19.02
C ILE A 19 -5.77 5.53 20.15
N GLU A 20 -6.05 4.29 19.78
CA GLU A 20 -6.02 3.15 20.69
C GLU A 20 -4.70 2.40 20.51
N GLU A 21 -3.88 2.38 21.56
CA GLU A 21 -2.62 1.64 21.59
C GLU A 21 -2.82 0.27 22.25
N ASN A 22 -1.95 -0.69 21.93
CA ASN A 22 -1.97 -2.06 22.47
C ASN A 22 -3.22 -2.89 22.11
N VAL A 23 -4.00 -2.44 21.13
CA VAL A 23 -5.11 -3.21 20.55
C VAL A 23 -4.65 -3.86 19.24
N ARG A 24 -4.94 -5.14 19.07
CA ARG A 24 -4.72 -5.84 17.81
C ARG A 24 -5.96 -5.66 16.92
N PHE A 25 -5.89 -4.72 15.97
CA PHE A 25 -6.95 -4.48 14.98
C PHE A 25 -7.09 -5.63 13.95
N LEU A 26 -5.97 -6.22 13.53
CA LEU A 26 -5.97 -7.31 12.55
C LEU A 26 -6.22 -8.66 13.25
N PRO A 27 -7.20 -9.46 12.81
CA PRO A 27 -7.40 -10.79 13.38
C PRO A 27 -6.16 -11.67 13.17
N THR A 28 -6.02 -12.71 13.99
CA THR A 28 -5.07 -13.78 13.68
C THR A 28 -5.53 -14.45 12.39
N VAL A 29 -4.65 -14.51 11.39
CA VAL A 29 -4.90 -15.13 10.10
C VAL A 29 -3.92 -16.25 9.87
N GLU A 30 -4.35 -17.29 9.15
CA GLU A 30 -3.46 -18.37 8.74
C GLU A 30 -2.45 -17.85 7.71
N PRO A 31 -1.16 -18.22 7.84
CA PRO A 31 -0.15 -17.88 6.85
C PRO A 31 -0.50 -18.44 5.47
N VAL A 32 -0.30 -17.63 4.42
CA VAL A 32 -0.47 -18.06 3.03
C VAL A 32 0.91 -18.27 2.41
N ALA A 33 1.13 -19.45 1.82
CA ALA A 33 2.37 -19.74 1.12
C ALA A 33 2.46 -18.91 -0.19
N PRO A 34 3.64 -18.38 -0.54
CA PRO A 34 3.83 -17.70 -1.81
C PRO A 34 3.69 -18.69 -2.98
N SER A 35 3.07 -18.24 -4.07
CA SER A 35 3.02 -19.00 -5.33
C SER A 35 4.42 -19.15 -5.93
N SER A 36 4.67 -20.18 -6.74
CA SER A 36 5.93 -20.35 -7.49
C SER A 36 6.33 -19.09 -8.24
N ARG A 37 5.39 -18.48 -8.97
CA ARG A 37 5.63 -17.22 -9.69
C ARG A 37 6.15 -16.09 -8.80
N LEU A 38 5.61 -15.96 -7.58
CA LEU A 38 6.08 -14.94 -6.64
C LEU A 38 7.49 -15.28 -6.13
N LEU A 39 7.80 -16.56 -5.96
CA LEU A 39 9.16 -16.99 -5.59
C LEU A 39 10.15 -16.65 -6.70
N ASP A 40 9.81 -16.95 -7.96
CA ASP A 40 10.62 -16.62 -9.13
C ASP A 40 10.83 -15.09 -9.25
N ASP A 41 9.75 -14.30 -9.11
CA ASP A 41 9.84 -12.83 -9.14
C ASP A 41 10.77 -12.28 -8.02
N LEU A 42 10.83 -12.96 -6.86
CA LEU A 42 11.64 -12.54 -5.71
C LEU A 42 13.12 -12.94 -5.80
N GLU A 43 13.55 -13.69 -6.83
CA GLU A 43 14.97 -13.92 -7.09
C GLU A 43 15.72 -12.61 -7.39
N GLU A 44 15.03 -11.56 -7.83
CA GLU A 44 15.57 -10.23 -8.14
C GLU A 44 15.80 -9.34 -6.90
N VAL A 45 15.40 -9.80 -5.70
CA VAL A 45 15.56 -9.03 -4.45
C VAL A 45 17.02 -8.59 -4.19
N PRO A 46 18.06 -9.43 -4.38
CA PRO A 46 19.46 -9.02 -4.17
C PRO A 46 19.87 -7.86 -5.09
N TRP A 47 19.42 -7.86 -6.35
CA TRP A 47 19.65 -6.74 -7.27
C TRP A 47 18.97 -5.47 -6.78
N ALA A 48 17.70 -5.56 -6.36
CA ALA A 48 16.95 -4.40 -5.88
C ALA A 48 17.56 -3.78 -4.62
N ILE A 49 18.13 -4.62 -3.75
CA ILE A 49 18.91 -4.17 -2.58
C ILE A 49 20.20 -3.49 -3.02
N ALA A 50 20.95 -4.09 -3.94
CA ALA A 50 22.23 -3.56 -4.42
C ALA A 50 22.08 -2.20 -5.13
N VAL A 51 21.07 -2.04 -5.98
CA VAL A 51 20.75 -0.76 -6.64
C VAL A 51 20.26 0.27 -5.64
N GLY A 52 19.51 -0.15 -4.62
CA GLY A 52 19.12 0.69 -3.49
C GLY A 52 18.09 1.80 -3.81
N SER A 53 17.62 1.91 -5.06
CA SER A 53 16.64 2.92 -5.46
C SER A 53 15.23 2.58 -4.96
N GLU A 54 14.38 3.61 -4.80
CA GLU A 54 12.97 3.39 -4.46
C GLU A 54 12.25 2.60 -5.55
N LYS A 55 12.52 2.94 -6.82
CA LYS A 55 11.95 2.26 -7.97
C LYS A 55 12.30 0.77 -8.01
N ALA A 56 13.57 0.40 -7.81
CA ALA A 56 14.00 -1.00 -7.83
C ALA A 56 13.29 -1.84 -6.75
N ARG A 57 13.16 -1.32 -5.52
CA ARG A 57 12.40 -2.00 -4.46
C ARG A 57 10.91 -2.09 -4.76
N SER A 58 10.33 -1.02 -5.32
CA SER A 58 8.92 -1.01 -5.71
C SER A 58 8.62 -2.05 -6.77
N GLU A 59 9.45 -2.15 -7.81
CA GLU A 59 9.22 -3.02 -8.97
C GLU A 59 9.58 -4.49 -8.71
N SER A 60 10.64 -4.77 -7.93
CA SER A 60 11.13 -6.14 -7.70
C SER A 60 10.67 -6.77 -6.39
N ILE A 61 10.05 -6.00 -5.47
CA ILE A 61 9.62 -6.52 -4.17
C ILE A 61 8.14 -6.21 -3.91
N ILE A 62 7.79 -4.92 -3.86
CA ILE A 62 6.44 -4.52 -3.44
C ILE A 62 5.42 -4.95 -4.49
N TYR A 63 5.61 -4.55 -5.74
CA TYR A 63 4.66 -4.83 -6.82
C TYR A 63 4.42 -6.33 -7.07
N PRO A 64 5.43 -7.22 -7.10
CA PRO A 64 5.22 -8.66 -7.22
C PRO A 64 4.39 -9.24 -6.07
N VAL A 65 4.67 -8.85 -4.82
CA VAL A 65 3.90 -9.29 -3.64
C VAL A 65 2.45 -8.86 -3.76
N LEU A 66 2.21 -7.58 -4.08
CA LEU A 66 0.85 -7.03 -4.22
C LEU A 66 0.10 -7.71 -5.37
N GLN A 67 0.74 -7.94 -6.52
CA GLN A 67 0.16 -8.73 -7.59
C GLN A 67 -0.17 -10.17 -7.15
N GLY A 68 0.65 -10.77 -6.29
CA GLY A 68 0.38 -12.06 -5.64
C GLY A 68 -0.90 -12.03 -4.82
N VAL A 69 -1.06 -11.03 -3.95
CA VAL A 69 -2.29 -10.83 -3.15
C VAL A 69 -3.51 -10.69 -4.05
N ARG A 70 -3.43 -9.87 -5.11
CA ARG A 70 -4.53 -9.71 -6.08
C ARG A 70 -4.95 -11.04 -6.71
N ARG A 71 -4.00 -11.94 -6.99
CA ARG A 71 -4.29 -13.28 -7.51
C ARG A 71 -4.96 -14.17 -6.46
N ILE A 72 -4.50 -14.13 -5.20
CA ILE A 72 -5.10 -14.86 -4.08
C ILE A 72 -6.56 -14.44 -3.86
N CYS A 73 -6.88 -13.16 -4.07
CA CYS A 73 -8.24 -12.64 -4.00
C CYS A 73 -9.06 -12.83 -5.28
N ASP A 74 -8.72 -13.80 -6.14
CA ASP A 74 -9.42 -14.08 -7.42
C ASP A 74 -9.62 -12.84 -8.31
N ARG A 75 -8.66 -11.91 -8.25
CA ARG A 75 -8.71 -10.62 -8.97
C ARG A 75 -9.95 -9.78 -8.66
N GLN A 76 -10.60 -10.01 -7.52
CA GLN A 76 -11.74 -9.22 -7.00
C GLN A 76 -11.30 -7.93 -6.30
N VAL A 77 -10.02 -7.62 -6.37
CA VAL A 77 -9.42 -6.37 -5.87
C VAL A 77 -8.61 -5.72 -7.00
N SER A 78 -8.52 -4.41 -6.95
CA SER A 78 -7.72 -3.62 -7.87
C SER A 78 -6.48 -3.08 -7.20
N LEU A 79 -5.43 -2.98 -8.01
CA LEU A 79 -4.10 -2.55 -7.61
C LEU A 79 -3.71 -1.38 -8.50
N PHE A 80 -3.50 -0.23 -7.87
CA PHE A 80 -3.05 0.98 -8.51
C PHE A 80 -1.61 1.26 -8.06
N SER A 81 -0.75 1.62 -9.01
CA SER A 81 0.67 1.90 -8.78
C SER A 81 0.97 3.30 -9.28
N GLY A 82 1.47 4.18 -8.40
CA GLY A 82 1.82 5.56 -8.72
C GLY A 82 0.64 6.36 -9.24
N SER A 83 -0.44 6.48 -8.45
CA SER A 83 -1.69 7.10 -8.87
C SER A 83 -2.03 8.34 -8.06
N GLU A 84 -2.68 9.31 -8.71
CA GLU A 84 -3.35 10.41 -7.99
C GLU A 84 -4.53 9.86 -7.22
N PHE A 85 -4.64 10.29 -5.97
CA PHE A 85 -5.74 9.93 -5.09
C PHE A 85 -6.20 11.22 -4.38
N ASN A 86 -7.21 11.86 -4.95
CA ASN A 86 -7.73 13.14 -4.46
C ASN A 86 -9.14 12.90 -3.92
N VAL A 87 -9.24 12.58 -2.63
CA VAL A 87 -10.51 12.19 -1.99
C VAL A 87 -11.34 13.42 -1.63
N ASP A 88 -10.70 14.42 -1.03
CA ASP A 88 -11.38 15.64 -0.57
C ASP A 88 -10.38 16.80 -0.57
N ALA A 89 -10.56 17.75 -1.50
CA ALA A 89 -9.69 18.91 -1.63
C ALA A 89 -9.88 19.93 -0.49
N GLU A 90 -11.09 20.04 0.09
CA GLU A 90 -11.39 20.98 1.17
C GLU A 90 -10.74 20.52 2.48
N ALA A 91 -10.75 19.21 2.74
CA ALA A 91 -9.99 18.59 3.83
C ALA A 91 -8.50 18.41 3.49
N ASP A 92 -8.07 18.85 2.29
CA ASP A 92 -6.71 18.77 1.79
C ASP A 92 -6.22 17.30 1.74
N LEU A 93 -7.13 16.33 1.61
CA LEU A 93 -6.90 14.88 1.44
C LEU A 93 -6.60 14.55 -0.02
N THR A 94 -5.45 15.01 -0.48
CA THR A 94 -5.02 14.93 -1.89
C THR A 94 -3.58 14.43 -2.02
N GLY A 95 -3.21 13.99 -3.23
CA GLY A 95 -1.83 13.71 -3.60
C GLY A 95 -1.62 12.35 -4.26
N TYR A 96 -0.35 12.02 -4.46
CA TYR A 96 0.07 10.76 -5.07
C TYR A 96 0.31 9.69 -4.01
N VAL A 97 -0.05 8.46 -4.35
CA VAL A 97 0.23 7.26 -3.56
C VAL A 97 1.04 6.26 -4.39
N ASP A 98 2.05 5.65 -3.76
CA ASP A 98 2.90 4.66 -4.43
C ASP A 98 2.11 3.42 -4.82
N PHE A 99 1.33 2.87 -3.88
CA PHE A 99 0.49 1.70 -4.09
C PHE A 99 -0.83 1.82 -3.34
N LEU A 100 -1.92 1.48 -4.03
CA LEU A 100 -3.26 1.47 -3.47
C LEU A 100 -3.98 0.18 -3.86
N PHE A 101 -4.65 -0.43 -2.90
CA PHE A 101 -5.63 -1.49 -3.11
C PHE A 101 -7.04 -0.96 -2.94
N SER A 102 -7.94 -1.39 -3.81
CA SER A 102 -9.37 -1.22 -3.62
C SER A 102 -10.06 -2.57 -3.56
N ARG A 103 -11.08 -2.69 -2.71
CA ARG A 103 -11.96 -3.86 -2.65
C ARG A 103 -13.04 -3.81 -3.75
N SER A 104 -12.57 -3.68 -4.99
CA SER A 104 -13.37 -3.65 -6.22
C SER A 104 -12.60 -4.32 -7.36
N PRO A 105 -13.26 -5.02 -8.30
CA PRO A 105 -12.59 -5.53 -9.49
C PRO A 105 -12.23 -4.40 -10.50
N GLU A 106 -12.81 -3.21 -10.37
CA GLU A 106 -12.58 -2.05 -11.27
C GLU A 106 -11.11 -1.59 -11.24
N GLN A 107 -10.47 -1.49 -12.41
CA GLN A 107 -9.04 -1.14 -12.55
C GLN A 107 -8.82 0.24 -13.17
N LEU A 108 -9.87 0.87 -13.73
CA LEU A 108 -9.78 2.17 -14.38
C LEU A 108 -10.01 3.30 -13.38
N LEU A 109 -10.90 3.09 -12.42
CA LEU A 109 -11.29 4.06 -11.41
C LEU A 109 -11.09 3.48 -10.01
N ILE A 110 -10.62 4.32 -9.09
CA ILE A 110 -10.41 3.94 -7.70
C ILE A 110 -11.75 3.98 -6.97
N GLU A 111 -12.19 2.82 -6.47
CA GLU A 111 -13.45 2.67 -5.74
C GLU A 111 -13.20 2.46 -4.24
N ALA A 112 -14.12 2.91 -3.39
CA ALA A 112 -14.09 2.61 -1.97
C ALA A 112 -14.59 1.19 -1.69
N PRO A 113 -14.13 0.51 -0.61
CA PRO A 113 -13.09 0.93 0.32
C PRO A 113 -11.67 0.70 -0.25
N VAL A 114 -10.74 1.57 0.14
CA VAL A 114 -9.33 1.49 -0.24
C VAL A 114 -8.41 1.24 0.94
N VAL A 115 -7.30 0.58 0.70
CA VAL A 115 -6.17 0.43 1.62
C VAL A 115 -4.90 0.88 0.91
N ILE A 116 -4.16 1.78 1.54
CA ILE A 116 -2.87 2.25 1.03
C ILE A 116 -1.76 1.41 1.69
N VAL A 117 -0.89 0.84 0.87
CA VAL A 117 0.28 0.10 1.35
C VAL A 117 1.50 1.00 1.16
N GLY A 118 1.90 1.67 2.23
CA GLY A 118 3.04 2.59 2.23
C GLY A 118 4.34 1.93 2.64
N LYS A 119 5.45 2.44 2.11
CA LYS A 119 6.80 2.17 2.63
C LYS A 119 7.04 3.04 3.87
N GLN A 120 7.51 2.44 4.96
CA GLN A 120 8.16 3.20 6.04
C GLN A 120 9.55 3.66 5.55
N ARG A 121 9.79 4.97 5.46
CA ARG A 121 11.17 5.49 5.33
C ARG A 121 11.85 5.37 6.68
N ARG A 122 12.98 4.66 6.77
CA ARG A 122 13.86 4.75 7.94
C ARG A 122 14.37 6.19 8.02
N GLN A 123 14.08 6.90 9.11
CA GLN A 123 14.88 8.05 9.51
C GLN A 123 16.24 7.49 9.94
N THR A 124 17.25 7.72 9.12
CA THR A 124 18.66 7.65 9.52
C THR A 124 19.06 8.95 10.18
#